data_AF-T0PMR4-F1
#
_entry.id   AF-T0PMR4-F1
#
_cell.length_a   1.000
_cell.length_b   1.000
_cell.length_c   1.000
_cell.angle_alpha   90.00
_cell.angle_beta   90.00
_cell.angle_gamma   90.00
#
_symmetry.space_group_name_H-M   'P 1'
#
loop_
_entity.id
_entity.type
_entity.pdbx_description
1 polymer ?
#
loop_
_entity_poly.entity_id
_entity_poly.type
_entity_poly.pdbx_seq_one_letter_code
_entity_poly.pdbx_strand_id
1 'polypeptide(L)'
;MNESIASKFASSLNVSFVAMIIVFSILIILWLVIRSQSFLLGVRKDSNEEKSESLNVAKEEKIEEVVEVIDMSKEYEIVAAIIAALSADLDVPASGLNIKSIKRVNTLSSNWQKTSIGEKLNN
;
A
#
# COMPACT_ATOMS: atom_id res chain seq x y z
N MET A 1 -5.39 46.80 45.25
CA MET A 1 -6.01 46.37 43.99
C MET A 1 -6.15 44.86 44.03
N ASN A 2 -7.34 44.35 44.37
CA ASN A 2 -7.61 42.92 44.41
C ASN A 2 -8.24 42.53 43.07
N GLU A 3 -7.42 42.07 42.13
CA GLU A 3 -7.90 41.49 40.88
C GLU A 3 -8.77 40.26 41.22
N SER A 4 -10.03 40.31 40.81
CA SER A 4 -10.99 39.24 41.07
C SER A 4 -10.45 37.92 40.53
N ILE A 5 -10.58 36.84 41.30
CA ILE A 5 -10.20 35.48 40.88
C ILE A 5 -10.85 35.14 39.53
N ALA A 6 -12.05 35.67 39.26
CA ALA A 6 -12.74 35.54 37.98
C ALA A 6 -11.96 36.14 36.79
N SER A 7 -11.28 37.29 36.95
CA SER A 7 -10.48 37.89 35.86
C SER A 7 -9.23 37.06 35.56
N LYS A 8 -8.64 36.42 36.58
CA LYS A 8 -7.52 35.50 36.41
C LYS A 8 -7.94 34.19 35.71
N PHE A 9 -9.11 33.66 36.03
CA PHE A 9 -9.68 32.50 35.34
C PHE A 9 -10.04 32.80 33.88
N ALA A 10 -10.62 33.97 33.61
CA ALA A 10 -10.89 34.39 32.23
C ALA A 10 -9.59 34.51 31.41
N SER A 11 -8.52 35.01 32.04
CA SER A 11 -7.21 35.13 31.41
C SER A 11 -6.57 33.77 31.13
N SER A 12 -6.65 32.82 32.06
CA SER A 12 -6.09 31.47 31.87
C SER A 12 -6.85 30.65 30.82
N LEU A 13 -8.18 30.84 30.71
CA LEU A 13 -9.00 30.23 29.66
C LEU A 13 -8.57 30.70 28.26
N ASN A 14 -8.29 31.99 28.09
CA ASN A 14 -7.80 32.53 26.82
C ASN A 14 -6.44 31.93 26.44
N VAL A 15 -5.52 31.79 27.40
CA VAL A 15 -4.21 31.18 27.15
C VAL A 15 -4.35 29.71 26.74
N SER A 16 -5.21 28.95 27.41
CA SER A 16 -5.49 27.55 27.07
C SER A 16 -6.07 27.40 25.66
N PHE A 17 -7.01 28.28 25.29
CA PHE A 17 -7.62 28.27 23.96
C PHE A 17 -6.60 28.58 22.86
N VAL A 18 -5.71 29.56 23.10
CA VAL A 18 -4.60 29.88 22.18
C VAL A 18 -3.63 28.71 22.06
N ALA A 19 -3.28 28.06 23.16
CA ALA A 19 -2.41 26.87 23.13
C ALA A 19 -3.04 25.73 22.30
N MET A 20 -4.35 25.50 22.45
CA MET A 20 -5.08 24.50 21.69
C MET A 20 -5.07 24.80 20.17
N ILE A 21 -5.25 26.06 19.78
CA ILE A 21 -5.17 26.49 18.37
C ILE A 21 -3.77 26.25 17.80
N ILE A 22 -2.71 26.57 18.56
CA ILE A 22 -1.34 26.40 18.09
C ILE A 22 -1.02 24.93 17.86
N VAL A 23 -1.38 24.05 18.80
CA VAL A 23 -1.19 22.60 18.66
C VAL A 23 -1.97 22.05 17.47
N PHE A 24 -3.23 22.47 17.30
CA PHE A 24 -4.05 22.08 16.16
C PHE A 24 -3.44 22.56 14.83
N SER A 25 -2.88 23.77 14.79
CA SER A 25 -2.21 24.33 13.61
C SER A 25 -0.94 23.54 13.26
N ILE A 26 -0.17 23.10 14.25
CA ILE A 26 1.02 22.27 14.03
C ILE A 26 0.64 20.93 13.38
N LEU A 27 -0.44 20.30 13.84
CA LEU A 27 -0.98 19.07 13.24
C LEU A 27 -1.42 19.29 11.78
N ILE A 28 -2.12 20.39 11.50
CA ILE A 28 -2.55 20.74 10.14
C ILE A 28 -1.35 20.96 9.21
N ILE A 29 -0.30 21.62 9.70
CA ILE A 29 0.91 21.91 8.95
C ILE A 29 1.66 20.61 8.65
N LEU A 30 1.82 19.73 9.62
CA LEU A 30 2.46 18.42 9.40
C LEU A 30 1.69 17.59 8.38
N TRP A 31 0.35 17.56 8.47
CA TRP A 31 -0.49 16.91 7.47
C TRP A 31 -0.29 17.50 6.07
N LEU A 32 -0.27 18.83 5.96
CA LEU A 32 -0.04 19.53 4.70
C LEU A 32 1.34 19.23 4.11
N VAL A 33 2.39 19.20 4.95
CA VAL A 33 3.76 18.87 4.53
C VAL A 33 3.84 17.44 3.99
N ILE A 34 3.25 16.46 4.70
CA ILE A 34 3.22 15.06 4.24
C ILE A 34 2.46 14.94 2.92
N ARG A 35 1.31 15.61 2.80
CA ARG A 35 0.51 15.65 1.57
C ARG A 35 1.27 16.31 0.41
N SER A 36 1.99 17.40 0.70
CA SER A 36 2.78 18.16 -0.28
C SER A 36 3.97 17.34 -0.75
N GLN A 37 4.73 16.71 0.15
CA GLN A 37 5.81 15.77 -0.22
C GLN A 37 5.27 14.59 -1.03
N SER A 38 4.12 14.02 -0.65
CA SER A 38 3.45 12.96 -1.41
C SER A 38 3.01 13.42 -2.80
N PHE A 39 2.68 14.70 -2.96
CA PHE A 39 2.30 15.29 -4.26
C PHE A 39 3.54 15.61 -5.12
N LEU A 40 4.61 16.15 -4.54
CA LEU A 40 5.86 16.47 -5.25
C LEU A 40 6.66 15.21 -5.63
N LEU A 41 6.61 14.15 -4.84
CA LEU A 41 7.26 12.86 -5.12
C LEU A 41 6.35 11.89 -5.90
N GLY A 42 5.06 12.19 -5.98
CA GLY A 42 4.06 11.39 -6.68
C GLY A 42 3.96 11.76 -8.16
N VAL A 43 4.86 11.23 -8.99
CA VAL A 43 4.49 10.97 -10.38
C VAL A 43 3.30 9.99 -10.35
N ARG A 44 2.12 10.53 -10.66
CA ARG A 44 0.87 9.85 -11.07
C ARG A 44 0.50 8.62 -10.22
N LYS A 45 -0.29 8.86 -9.18
CA LYS A 45 -1.27 7.86 -8.73
C LYS A 45 -2.63 8.28 -9.26
N ASP A 46 -3.03 7.64 -10.37
CA ASP A 46 -4.39 7.73 -10.89
C ASP A 46 -5.37 7.43 -9.75
N SER A 47 -6.25 8.39 -9.52
CA SER A 47 -7.48 8.20 -8.77
C SER A 47 -8.38 7.28 -9.58
N ASN A 48 -8.60 6.05 -9.13
CA ASN A 48 -9.87 5.40 -9.40
C ASN A 48 -10.56 5.21 -8.06
N GLU A 49 -11.44 6.15 -7.76
CA GLU A 49 -12.41 6.07 -6.69
C GLU A 49 -13.37 4.92 -7.00
N GLU A 50 -13.55 4.05 -6.01
CA GLU A 50 -14.65 3.09 -5.99
C GLU A 50 -15.99 3.83 -6.07
N LYS A 51 -16.75 3.57 -7.13
CA LYS A 51 -18.21 3.61 -7.05
C LYS A 51 -18.89 2.68 -8.04
N SER A 52 -19.81 1.90 -7.48
CA SER A 52 -20.99 1.27 -8.11
C SER A 52 -20.82 -0.17 -8.59
N GLU A 53 -21.36 -1.06 -7.75
CA GLU A 53 -22.05 -2.27 -8.18
C GLU A 53 -22.92 -2.01 -9.42
N SER A 54 -22.75 -2.83 -10.46
CA SER A 54 -23.83 -3.23 -11.35
C SER A 54 -23.48 -4.57 -11.98
N LEU A 55 -24.28 -5.58 -11.63
CA LEU A 55 -24.26 -6.93 -12.16
C LEU A 55 -24.59 -6.95 -13.66
N ASN A 56 -23.89 -7.85 -14.37
CA ASN A 56 -24.30 -8.57 -15.58
C ASN A 56 -24.65 -7.77 -16.85
N VAL A 57 -23.94 -8.04 -17.96
CA VAL A 57 -24.47 -8.78 -19.14
C VAL A 57 -23.43 -8.83 -20.27
N ALA A 58 -23.28 -10.05 -20.81
CA ALA A 58 -22.89 -10.45 -22.18
C ALA A 58 -21.46 -10.23 -22.72
N LYS A 59 -20.75 -11.36 -22.79
CA LYS A 59 -20.20 -12.01 -24.00
C LYS A 59 -19.54 -11.10 -25.05
N GLU A 60 -18.21 -11.16 -25.09
CA GLU A 60 -17.47 -11.27 -26.35
C GLU A 60 -16.20 -12.10 -26.13
N GLU A 61 -16.01 -13.08 -27.00
CA GLU A 61 -14.94 -14.06 -26.98
C GLU A 61 -13.71 -13.42 -27.64
N LYS A 62 -12.70 -13.09 -26.83
CA LYS A 62 -11.36 -12.75 -27.32
C LYS A 62 -10.37 -13.49 -26.43
N ILE A 63 -9.59 -14.37 -27.06
CA ILE A 63 -8.47 -15.09 -26.46
C ILE A 63 -7.43 -14.03 -26.09
N GLU A 64 -7.54 -13.50 -24.89
CA GLU A 64 -6.52 -12.67 -24.27
C GLU A 64 -5.80 -13.56 -23.26
N GLU A 65 -4.48 -13.63 -23.43
CA GLU A 65 -3.52 -14.28 -22.55
C GLU A 65 -3.90 -14.01 -21.09
N VAL A 66 -4.47 -15.02 -20.41
CA VAL A 66 -4.82 -14.93 -18.99
C VAL A 66 -3.50 -14.91 -18.24
N VAL A 67 -2.95 -13.70 -18.08
CA VAL A 67 -2.00 -13.40 -17.01
C VAL A 67 -2.81 -13.50 -15.73
N GLU A 68 -2.79 -14.68 -15.13
CA GLU A 68 -3.42 -14.91 -13.83
C GLU A 68 -2.58 -14.14 -12.80
N VAL A 69 -2.99 -12.90 -12.54
CA VAL A 69 -2.55 -12.16 -11.37
C VAL A 69 -3.15 -12.92 -10.20
N ILE A 70 -2.29 -13.55 -9.41
CA ILE A 70 -2.74 -14.29 -8.23
C ILE A 70 -3.43 -13.28 -7.32
N ASP A 71 -4.72 -13.52 -7.08
CA ASP A 71 -5.44 -12.85 -6.02
C ASP A 71 -4.85 -13.33 -4.70
N MET A 72 -4.07 -12.47 -4.05
CA MET A 72 -3.43 -12.75 -2.77
C MET A 72 -4.46 -13.12 -1.69
N SER A 73 -5.74 -12.78 -1.87
CA SER A 73 -6.82 -13.21 -0.99
C SER A 73 -7.23 -14.68 -1.17
N LYS A 74 -6.75 -15.38 -2.21
CA LYS A 74 -7.11 -16.78 -2.51
C LYS A 74 -5.95 -17.76 -2.34
N GLU A 75 -4.70 -17.32 -2.50
CA GLU A 75 -3.52 -18.20 -2.49
C GLU A 75 -2.58 -17.96 -1.29
N TYR A 76 -3.14 -17.92 -0.07
CA TYR A 76 -2.37 -17.70 1.16
C TYR A 76 -1.27 -18.75 1.41
N GLU A 77 -1.48 -19.99 0.98
CA GLU A 77 -0.52 -21.08 1.15
C GLU A 77 0.81 -20.80 0.43
N ILE A 78 0.74 -20.28 -0.79
CA ILE A 78 1.92 -19.95 -1.60
C ILE A 78 2.65 -18.75 -1.00
N VAL A 79 1.90 -17.72 -0.58
CA VAL A 79 2.46 -16.56 0.11
C VAL A 79 3.19 -16.99 1.39
N ALA A 80 2.58 -17.85 2.20
CA ALA A 80 3.17 -18.36 3.44
C ALA A 80 4.43 -19.20 3.18
N ALA A 81 4.42 -20.07 2.18
CA ALA A 81 5.58 -20.87 1.80
C ALA A 81 6.76 -19.99 1.36
N ILE A 82 6.49 -18.96 0.56
CA ILE A 82 7.53 -18.01 0.11
C ILE A 82 8.06 -17.20 1.30
N ILE A 83 7.20 -16.69 2.19
CA ILE A 83 7.62 -15.94 3.38
C ILE A 83 8.46 -16.82 4.30
N ALA A 84 8.06 -18.07 4.52
CA ALA A 84 8.80 -19.01 5.35
C ALA A 84 10.21 -19.28 4.79
N ALA A 85 10.31 -19.51 3.47
CA ALA A 85 11.59 -19.73 2.80
C ALA A 85 12.50 -18.50 2.91
N LEU A 86 11.97 -17.29 2.65
CA LEU A 86 12.73 -16.04 2.77
C LEU A 86 13.14 -15.74 4.21
N SER A 87 12.27 -16.02 5.19
CA SER A 87 12.59 -15.80 6.59
C SER A 87 13.74 -16.70 7.04
N ALA A 88 13.76 -17.94 6.56
CA ALA A 88 14.83 -18.90 6.85
C ALA A 88 16.16 -18.53 6.18
N ASP A 89 16.13 -17.99 4.97
CA ASP A 89 17.33 -17.61 4.21
C ASP A 89 17.95 -16.28 4.68
N LEU A 90 17.10 -15.30 4.98
CA LEU A 90 17.54 -13.94 5.29
C LEU A 90 17.73 -13.67 6.79
N ASP A 91 17.42 -14.64 7.66
CA ASP A 91 17.38 -14.47 9.13
C ASP A 91 16.48 -13.30 9.57
N VAL A 92 15.48 -12.95 8.75
CA VAL A 92 14.50 -11.90 9.01
C VAL A 92 13.21 -12.55 9.53
N PRO A 93 12.60 -12.05 10.62
CA PRO A 93 11.35 -12.60 11.10
C PRO A 93 10.23 -12.43 10.06
N ALA A 94 9.32 -13.41 9.97
CA ALA A 94 8.21 -13.40 9.02
C ALA A 94 7.31 -12.15 9.12
N SER A 95 7.22 -11.53 10.30
CA SER A 95 6.51 -10.26 10.52
C SER A 95 7.14 -9.05 9.84
N GLY A 96 8.43 -9.14 9.47
CA GLY A 96 9.17 -8.10 8.75
C GLY A 96 9.10 -8.22 7.23
N LEU A 97 8.44 -9.25 6.69
CA LEU A 97 8.34 -9.51 5.26
C LEU A 97 6.91 -9.28 4.76
N ASN A 98 6.76 -8.57 3.64
CA ASN A 98 5.47 -8.34 3.01
C ASN A 98 5.58 -8.53 1.48
N ILE A 99 4.78 -9.45 0.94
CA ILE A 99 4.73 -9.71 -0.50
C ILE A 99 3.70 -8.77 -1.13
N LYS A 100 4.16 -7.87 -1.99
CA LYS A 100 3.31 -6.86 -2.64
C LYS A 100 2.56 -7.40 -3.86
N SER A 101 3.18 -8.29 -4.63
CA SER A 101 2.59 -8.85 -5.84
C SER A 101 3.33 -10.12 -6.26
N ILE A 102 2.58 -11.10 -6.76
CA ILE A 102 3.12 -12.31 -7.38
C ILE A 102 2.55 -12.38 -8.80
N LYS A 103 3.44 -12.39 -9.80
CA LYS A 103 3.06 -12.61 -11.19
C LYS A 103 3.52 -14.00 -11.63
N ARG A 104 2.58 -14.92 -11.83
CA ARG A 104 2.87 -16.23 -12.39
C ARG A 104 3.01 -16.11 -13.90
N VAL A 105 4.12 -16.60 -14.45
CA VAL A 105 4.28 -16.72 -15.91
C VAL A 105 3.85 -18.12 -16.32
N ASN A 106 2.95 -18.21 -17.30
CA ASN A 106 2.55 -19.50 -17.86
C ASN A 106 3.76 -20.12 -18.59
N THR A 107 4.16 -21.31 -18.18
CA THR A 107 5.39 -21.96 -18.65
C THR A 107 5.26 -22.57 -20.04
N LEU A 108 4.03 -22.71 -20.57
CA LEU A 108 3.78 -23.38 -21.86
C LEU A 108 4.47 -22.69 -23.06
N SER A 109 4.76 -21.39 -22.99
CA SER A 109 5.42 -20.63 -24.05
C SER A 109 6.67 -19.85 -23.60
N SER A 110 7.13 -20.04 -22.35
CA SER A 110 8.21 -19.22 -21.80
C SER A 110 9.55 -19.51 -22.48
N ASN A 111 10.23 -18.45 -22.93
CA ASN A 111 11.57 -18.52 -23.50
C ASN A 111 12.59 -19.18 -22.54
N TRP A 112 12.34 -19.13 -21.23
CA TRP A 112 13.17 -19.79 -20.21
C TRP A 112 13.14 -21.33 -20.31
N GLN A 113 11.98 -21.90 -20.64
CA GLN A 113 11.86 -23.35 -20.81
C GLN A 113 12.55 -23.80 -22.10
N LYS A 114 12.44 -23.00 -23.18
CA LYS A 114 13.11 -23.29 -24.45
C LYS A 114 14.63 -23.29 -24.33
N THR A 115 15.20 -22.32 -23.63
CA THR A 115 16.66 -22.23 -23.46
C THR A 115 17.21 -23.38 -22.61
N SER A 116 16.57 -23.71 -21.49
CA SER A 116 17.04 -24.81 -20.62
C SER A 116 16.94 -26.19 -21.27
N ILE A 117 15.90 -26.43 -22.09
CA ILE A 117 15.79 -27.65 -22.89
C ILE A 117 16.82 -27.64 -24.04
N GLY A 118 17.03 -26.49 -24.69
CA GLY A 118 18.04 -26.34 -25.73
C GLY A 118 19.46 -26.63 -25.24
N GLU A 119 19.82 -26.16 -24.04
CA GLU A 119 21.11 -26.44 -23.40
C GLU A 119 21.30 -27.93 -23.08
N LYS A 120 20.24 -28.61 -22.61
CA LYS A 120 20.29 -30.05 -22.32
C LYS A 120 20.35 -30.95 -23.55
N LEU A 121 19.90 -30.47 -24.70
CA LEU A 121 19.91 -31.24 -25.95
C LEU A 121 21.17 -30.98 -26.80
N ASN A 122 21.88 -29.87 -26.55
CA ASN A 122 23.10 -29.48 -27.27
C ASN A 122 24.40 -29.81 -26.51
N ASN A 123 24.32 -30.57 -25.42
CA ASN A 123 25.43 -31.09 -24.64
C ASN A 123 25.21 -32.57 -24.34
#